data_AF-A0A258TNA6-F1
#
_entry.id   AF-A0A258TNA6-F1
#
_cell.length_a   1.000
_cell.length_b   1.000
_cell.length_c   1.000
_cell.angle_alpha   90.00
_cell.angle_beta   90.00
_cell.angle_gamma   90.00
#
_symmetry.space_group_name_H-M   'P 1'
#
loop_
_entity.id
_entity.type
_entity.pdbx_description
1 polymer ?
#
loop_
_entity_poly.entity_id
_entity_poly.type
_entity_poly.pdbx_seq_one_letter_code
_entity_poly.pdbx_strand_id
1 'polypeptide(L)'
;MNNLGLSKEKMMKVQVRLLRLLVLLLAGSLICGPVFAAGDKKANREREAMRRAQMQLQQVQGQLSTLEQEKLTLSGERDKARKEAKGAQGKLGKLEKDLGQEKAKGEQLLKDLEGVKQELATTQTRLADTETKLTETGKTLSQTQMTLARTEADKRQLEGVKTRNEREIASCEDKNLKLYQTGRELMTRFENKSCGEVLAQKEPFTGLKRVEIENLLEEYRDKLDDQKLIKAPGG
;
A
#
# COMPACT_ATOMS: atom_id res chain seq x y z
N MET A 1 49.35 17.08 20.76
CA MET A 1 50.42 17.51 19.81
C MET A 1 51.77 17.68 20.52
N ASN A 2 52.28 16.66 21.24
CA ASN A 2 53.49 16.79 22.09
C ASN A 2 54.61 15.76 21.79
N ASN A 3 54.75 15.28 20.54
CA ASN A 3 55.78 14.26 20.22
C ASN A 3 56.87 14.72 19.25
N LEU A 4 56.81 15.95 18.72
CA LEU A 4 57.88 16.50 17.86
C LEU A 4 59.02 17.19 18.64
N GLY A 5 58.84 17.49 19.92
CA GLY A 5 59.86 18.16 20.76
C GLY A 5 60.98 17.24 21.26
N LEU A 6 60.68 15.97 21.57
CA LEU A 6 61.66 15.04 22.17
C LEU A 6 62.70 14.47 21.19
N SER A 7 62.45 14.55 19.88
CA SER A 7 63.34 13.95 18.86
C SER A 7 64.56 14.84 18.56
N LYS A 8 64.39 16.17 18.58
CA LYS A 8 65.47 17.13 18.29
C LYS A 8 66.53 17.18 19.40
N GLU A 9 66.13 17.05 20.65
CA GLU A 9 67.06 17.08 21.79
C GLU A 9 67.96 15.84 21.84
N LYS A 10 67.47 14.67 21.38
CA LYS A 10 68.24 13.44 21.28
C LYS A 10 69.23 13.46 20.11
N MET A 11 68.86 14.01 18.95
CA MET A 11 69.78 14.17 17.81
C MET A 11 70.94 15.11 18.12
N MET A 12 70.69 16.21 18.87
CA MET A 12 71.74 17.19 19.19
C MET A 12 72.79 16.63 20.17
N LYS A 13 72.38 15.79 21.14
CA LYS A 13 73.30 15.13 22.08
C LYS A 13 74.19 14.06 21.42
N VAL A 14 73.71 13.41 20.36
CA VAL A 14 74.48 12.39 19.60
C VAL A 14 75.54 13.05 18.71
N GLN A 15 75.22 14.16 18.04
CA GLN A 15 76.20 14.88 17.22
C GLN A 15 77.33 15.53 18.03
N VAL A 16 77.05 16.06 19.23
CA VAL A 16 78.08 16.62 20.12
C VAL A 16 79.01 15.53 20.68
N ARG A 17 78.52 14.31 20.91
CA ARG A 17 79.36 13.16 21.31
C ARG A 17 80.24 12.65 20.17
N LEU A 18 79.74 12.62 18.93
CA LEU A 18 80.54 12.27 17.76
C LEU A 18 81.66 13.29 17.50
N LEU A 19 81.38 14.59 17.67
CA LEU A 19 82.36 15.65 17.46
C LEU A 19 83.48 15.64 18.53
N ARG A 20 83.17 15.28 19.79
CA ARG A 20 84.18 15.10 20.85
C ARG A 20 85.07 13.86 20.66
N LEU A 21 84.53 12.78 20.08
CA LEU A 21 85.30 11.59 19.73
C LEU A 21 86.24 11.82 18.53
N LEU A 22 85.87 12.72 17.61
CA LEU A 22 86.68 13.05 16.44
C LEU A 22 87.89 13.97 16.78
N VAL A 23 87.78 14.81 17.83
CA VAL A 23 88.87 15.70 18.28
C VAL A 23 89.92 14.97 19.13
N LEU A 24 89.55 13.88 19.82
CA LEU A 24 90.48 13.05 20.61
C LEU A 24 91.31 12.07 19.76
N LEU A 25 90.95 11.86 18.49
CA LEU A 25 91.64 10.95 17.56
C LEU A 25 92.71 11.65 16.70
N LEU A 26 92.83 12.99 16.77
CA LEU A 26 93.77 13.78 15.96
C LEU A 26 95.04 14.25 16.72
N ALA A 27 95.19 13.95 18.01
CA ALA A 27 96.31 14.40 18.85
C ALA A 27 97.29 13.27 19.22
N GLY A 28 97.47 12.29 18.33
CA GLY A 28 98.22 11.05 18.58
C GLY A 28 99.31 10.72 17.57
N SER A 29 99.89 11.70 16.87
CA SER A 29 100.99 11.45 15.92
C SER A 29 102.09 12.50 16.01
N LEU A 30 103.03 12.33 16.95
CA LEU A 30 104.38 12.89 16.81
C LEU A 30 105.36 12.26 17.82
N ILE A 31 105.87 11.05 17.53
CA ILE A 31 107.20 10.63 18.00
C ILE A 31 107.88 9.85 16.85
N CYS A 32 108.82 10.53 16.21
CA CYS A 32 109.76 9.97 15.23
C CYS A 32 111.04 9.58 16.00
N GLY A 33 111.47 8.32 15.87
CA GLY A 33 112.78 7.85 16.31
C GLY A 33 113.33 6.90 15.23
N PRO A 34 114.60 7.05 14.80
CA PRO A 34 115.13 6.31 13.66
C PRO A 34 115.56 4.90 14.07
N VAL A 35 115.23 3.90 13.25
CA VAL A 35 115.80 2.55 13.32
C VAL A 35 116.40 2.19 11.96
N PHE A 36 117.71 2.43 11.81
CA PHE A 36 118.52 1.83 10.76
C PHE A 36 119.43 0.76 11.35
N ALA A 37 119.13 -0.50 11.07
CA ALA A 37 120.08 -1.62 10.87
C ALA A 37 119.29 -2.92 10.66
N ALA A 38 119.91 -3.89 9.97
CA ALA A 38 119.41 -5.19 9.52
C ALA A 38 118.58 -5.20 8.22
N GLY A 39 119.30 -4.99 7.10
CA GLY A 39 118.94 -5.54 5.79
C GLY A 39 118.90 -7.07 5.83
N ASP A 40 118.22 -7.67 4.85
CA ASP A 40 117.96 -9.10 4.63
C ASP A 40 116.82 -9.79 5.42
N LYS A 41 116.45 -9.37 6.64
CA LYS A 41 115.21 -9.85 7.30
C LYS A 41 113.99 -8.94 7.12
N LYS A 42 114.20 -7.64 6.88
CA LYS A 42 113.12 -6.66 6.64
C LYS A 42 112.49 -6.81 5.25
N ALA A 43 113.29 -7.04 4.20
CA ALA A 43 112.78 -7.26 2.84
C ALA A 43 111.88 -8.51 2.72
N ASN A 44 112.14 -9.57 3.50
CA ASN A 44 111.30 -10.77 3.50
C ASN A 44 110.02 -10.58 4.35
N ARG A 45 110.11 -9.88 5.48
CA ARG A 45 108.94 -9.48 6.30
C ARG A 45 108.02 -8.49 5.58
N GLU A 46 108.57 -7.57 4.79
CA GLU A 46 107.80 -6.64 3.98
C GLU A 46 107.08 -7.35 2.82
N ARG A 47 107.72 -8.35 2.20
CA ARG A 47 107.07 -9.22 1.21
C ARG A 47 105.98 -10.09 1.82
N GLU A 48 106.18 -10.64 3.02
CA GLU A 48 105.15 -11.38 3.76
C GLU A 48 103.99 -10.49 4.22
N ALA A 49 104.28 -9.27 4.69
CA ALA A 49 103.27 -8.26 5.04
C ALA A 49 102.48 -7.83 3.81
N MET A 50 103.13 -7.63 2.66
CA MET A 50 102.49 -7.32 1.39
C MET A 50 101.61 -8.47 0.89
N ARG A 51 102.05 -9.73 1.00
CA ARG A 51 101.21 -10.91 0.68
C ARG A 51 99.98 -11.02 1.58
N ARG A 52 100.11 -10.78 2.90
CA ARG A 52 98.97 -10.73 3.82
C ARG A 52 98.01 -9.59 3.51
N ALA A 53 98.53 -8.41 3.20
CA ALA A 53 97.74 -7.26 2.78
C ALA A 53 97.02 -7.52 1.44
N GLN A 54 97.67 -8.21 0.50
CA GLN A 54 97.09 -8.61 -0.78
C GLN A 54 95.99 -9.67 -0.61
N MET A 55 96.18 -10.66 0.28
CA MET A 55 95.12 -11.62 0.64
C MET A 55 93.94 -10.94 1.35
N GLN A 56 94.19 -9.97 2.24
CA GLN A 56 93.13 -9.18 2.87
C GLN A 56 92.37 -8.33 1.85
N LEU A 57 93.07 -7.71 0.89
CA LEU A 57 92.44 -6.99 -0.21
C LEU A 57 91.57 -7.90 -1.07
N GLN A 58 92.05 -9.10 -1.42
CA GLN A 58 91.26 -10.10 -2.14
C GLN A 58 90.03 -10.57 -1.35
N GLN A 59 90.16 -10.79 -0.04
CA GLN A 59 89.06 -11.16 0.84
C GLN A 59 88.00 -10.05 0.94
N VAL A 60 88.43 -8.80 1.12
CA VAL A 60 87.53 -7.63 1.17
C VAL A 60 86.88 -7.41 -0.20
N GLN A 61 87.62 -7.60 -1.30
CA GLN A 61 87.06 -7.48 -2.65
C GLN A 61 86.03 -8.58 -2.95
N GLY A 62 86.28 -9.81 -2.48
CA GLY A 62 85.29 -10.89 -2.50
C GLY A 62 84.04 -10.55 -1.69
N GLN A 63 84.21 -10.06 -0.46
CA GLN A 63 83.10 -9.63 0.39
C GLN A 63 82.31 -8.46 -0.18
N LEU A 64 82.98 -7.49 -0.81
CA LEU A 64 82.29 -6.39 -1.51
C LEU A 64 81.47 -6.92 -2.68
N SER A 65 82.02 -7.85 -3.46
CA SER A 65 81.28 -8.46 -4.58
C SER A 65 80.05 -9.26 -4.12
N THR A 66 80.14 -9.99 -3.01
CA THR A 66 79.00 -10.71 -2.44
C THR A 66 77.96 -9.76 -1.87
N LEU A 67 78.38 -8.71 -1.15
CA LEU A 67 77.48 -7.69 -0.61
C LEU A 67 76.81 -6.87 -1.71
N GLU A 68 77.50 -6.59 -2.83
CA GLU A 68 76.91 -5.95 -4.00
C GLU A 68 75.85 -6.84 -4.65
N GLN A 69 76.11 -8.14 -4.80
CA GLN A 69 75.11 -9.10 -5.29
C GLN A 69 73.90 -9.21 -4.36
N GLU A 70 74.12 -9.34 -3.05
CA GLU A 70 73.05 -9.36 -2.03
C GLU A 70 72.23 -8.07 -2.03
N LYS A 71 72.88 -6.91 -2.20
CA LYS A 71 72.17 -5.63 -2.30
C LYS A 71 71.29 -5.57 -3.56
N LEU A 72 71.75 -6.11 -4.68
CA LEU A 72 70.98 -6.18 -5.92
C LEU A 72 69.80 -7.14 -5.78
N THR A 73 69.98 -8.32 -5.18
CA THR A 73 68.89 -9.28 -4.96
C THR A 73 67.85 -8.72 -3.99
N LEU A 74 68.27 -8.17 -2.85
CA LEU A 74 67.37 -7.55 -1.87
C LEU A 74 66.65 -6.32 -2.44
N SER A 75 67.30 -5.52 -3.30
CA SER A 75 66.62 -4.41 -3.99
C SER A 75 65.56 -4.94 -4.95
N GLY A 76 65.85 -6.01 -5.69
CA GLY A 76 64.90 -6.65 -6.60
C GLY A 76 63.69 -7.24 -5.86
N GLU A 77 63.91 -7.92 -4.73
CA GLU A 77 62.85 -8.44 -3.87
C GLU A 77 62.01 -7.32 -3.25
N ARG A 78 62.64 -6.26 -2.76
CA ARG A 78 61.93 -5.08 -2.24
C ARG A 78 61.05 -4.43 -3.31
N ASP A 79 61.52 -4.35 -4.55
CA ASP A 79 60.72 -3.80 -5.65
C ASP A 79 59.58 -4.73 -6.08
N LYS A 80 59.76 -6.05 -6.05
CA LYS A 80 58.68 -7.04 -6.24
C LYS A 80 57.63 -6.93 -5.13
N ALA A 81 58.04 -6.99 -3.87
CA ALA A 81 57.14 -6.85 -2.72
C ALA A 81 56.40 -5.50 -2.73
N ARG A 82 57.07 -4.41 -3.14
CA ARG A 82 56.44 -3.10 -3.30
C ARG A 82 55.38 -3.09 -4.41
N LYS A 83 55.60 -3.79 -5.52
CA LYS A 83 54.59 -3.93 -6.60
C LYS A 83 53.39 -4.75 -6.13
N GLU A 84 53.63 -5.85 -5.42
CA GLU A 84 52.58 -6.70 -4.85
C GLU A 84 51.76 -5.96 -3.80
N ALA A 85 52.40 -5.23 -2.89
CA ALA A 85 51.72 -4.41 -1.89
C ALA A 85 50.84 -3.33 -2.53
N LYS A 86 51.33 -2.64 -3.57
CA LYS A 86 50.52 -1.69 -4.35
C LYS A 86 49.35 -2.37 -5.06
N GLY A 87 49.56 -3.56 -5.62
CA GLY A 87 48.50 -4.36 -6.24
C GLY A 87 47.42 -4.79 -5.24
N ALA A 88 47.84 -5.25 -4.06
CA ALA A 88 46.94 -5.63 -2.96
C ALA A 88 46.17 -4.41 -2.43
N GLN A 89 46.82 -3.27 -2.23
CA GLN A 89 46.18 -2.03 -1.82
C GLN A 89 45.14 -1.55 -2.86
N GLY A 90 45.44 -1.68 -4.15
CA GLY A 90 44.48 -1.39 -5.22
C GLY A 90 43.28 -2.32 -5.22
N LYS A 91 43.47 -3.62 -4.93
CA LYS A 91 42.36 -4.59 -4.77
C LYS A 91 41.51 -4.28 -3.54
N LEU A 92 42.13 -3.95 -2.41
CA LEU A 92 41.41 -3.57 -1.19
C LEU A 92 40.55 -2.32 -1.42
N GLY A 93 41.09 -1.27 -2.05
CA GLY A 93 40.31 -0.08 -2.35
C GLY A 93 39.12 -0.33 -3.30
N LYS A 94 39.25 -1.29 -4.23
CA LYS A 94 38.11 -1.74 -5.07
C LYS A 94 37.07 -2.48 -4.23
N LEU A 95 37.49 -3.46 -3.44
CA LEU A 95 36.59 -4.23 -2.58
C LEU A 95 35.86 -3.35 -1.55
N GLU A 96 36.53 -2.36 -0.98
CA GLU A 96 35.91 -1.38 -0.07
C GLU A 96 34.84 -0.54 -0.78
N LYS A 97 35.11 -0.11 -2.02
CA LYS A 97 34.13 0.61 -2.83
C LYS A 97 32.94 -0.27 -3.19
N ASP A 98 33.18 -1.50 -3.63
CA ASP A 98 32.12 -2.45 -3.98
C ASP A 98 31.26 -2.79 -2.76
N LEU A 99 31.88 -3.01 -1.59
CA LEU A 99 31.17 -3.23 -0.33
C LEU A 99 30.31 -2.01 0.06
N GLY A 100 30.82 -0.79 -0.13
CA GLY A 100 30.05 0.43 0.10
C GLY A 100 28.84 0.54 -0.83
N GLN A 101 28.99 0.17 -2.10
CA GLN A 101 27.88 0.15 -3.07
C GLN A 101 26.84 -0.91 -2.73
N GLU A 102 27.24 -2.12 -2.37
CA GLU A 102 26.31 -3.19 -2.00
C GLU A 102 25.58 -2.88 -0.69
N LYS A 103 26.23 -2.23 0.28
CA LYS A 103 25.54 -1.74 1.49
C LYS A 103 24.49 -0.69 1.14
N ALA A 104 24.82 0.28 0.30
CA ALA A 104 23.86 1.31 -0.14
C ALA A 104 22.67 0.70 -0.90
N LYS A 105 22.92 -0.30 -1.77
CA LYS A 105 21.85 -1.05 -2.44
C LYS A 105 20.99 -1.83 -1.43
N GLY A 106 21.62 -2.48 -0.45
CA GLY A 106 20.91 -3.21 0.61
C GLY A 106 20.01 -2.29 1.43
N GLU A 107 20.49 -1.10 1.81
CA GLU A 107 19.70 -0.09 2.50
C GLU A 107 18.53 0.41 1.64
N GLN A 108 18.74 0.61 0.34
CA GLN A 108 17.67 1.00 -0.57
C GLN A 108 16.61 -0.11 -0.69
N LEU A 109 17.02 -1.35 -0.90
CA LEU A 109 16.11 -2.49 -0.98
C LEU A 109 15.30 -2.69 0.31
N LEU A 110 15.90 -2.43 1.47
CA LEU A 110 15.18 -2.47 2.75
C LEU A 110 14.10 -1.38 2.84
N LYS A 111 14.38 -0.17 2.35
CA LYS A 111 13.38 0.91 2.27
C LYS A 111 12.26 0.57 1.30
N ASP A 112 12.61 0.04 0.13
CA ASP A 112 11.63 -0.35 -0.89
C ASP A 112 10.73 -1.48 -0.35
N LEU A 113 11.31 -2.47 0.33
CA LEU A 113 10.57 -3.57 0.95
C LEU A 113 9.60 -3.06 2.02
N GLU A 114 10.02 -2.12 2.86
CA GLU A 114 9.15 -1.49 3.84
C GLU A 114 8.02 -0.68 3.18
N GLY A 115 8.33 0.06 2.11
CA GLY A 115 7.32 0.76 1.31
C GLY A 115 6.28 -0.18 0.72
N VAL A 116 6.72 -1.27 0.07
CA VAL A 116 5.83 -2.30 -0.49
C VAL A 116 4.98 -2.96 0.59
N LYS A 117 5.52 -3.21 1.78
CA LYS A 117 4.74 -3.74 2.91
C LYS A 117 3.64 -2.79 3.37
N GLN A 118 3.93 -1.50 3.44
CA GLN A 118 2.94 -0.48 3.81
C GLN A 118 1.84 -0.34 2.74
N GLU A 119 2.22 -0.38 1.47
CA GLU A 119 1.26 -0.38 0.36
C GLU A 119 0.39 -1.65 0.36
N LEU A 120 0.99 -2.81 0.64
CA LEU A 120 0.26 -4.08 0.76
C LEU A 120 -0.75 -4.02 1.90
N ALA A 121 -0.35 -3.56 3.08
CA ALA A 121 -1.24 -3.41 4.23
C ALA A 121 -2.39 -2.43 3.92
N THR A 122 -2.08 -1.30 3.30
CA THR A 122 -3.09 -0.31 2.87
C THR A 122 -4.07 -0.90 1.86
N THR A 123 -3.57 -1.67 0.90
CA THR A 123 -4.37 -2.33 -0.13
C THR A 123 -5.27 -3.41 0.47
N GLN A 124 -4.76 -4.20 1.42
CA GLN A 124 -5.55 -5.19 2.15
C GLN A 124 -6.70 -4.56 2.94
N THR A 125 -6.45 -3.45 3.64
CA THR A 125 -7.51 -2.70 4.34
C THR A 125 -8.56 -2.17 3.36
N ARG A 126 -8.14 -1.57 2.23
CA ARG A 126 -9.07 -1.09 1.21
C ARG A 126 -9.89 -2.22 0.58
N LEU A 127 -9.31 -3.40 0.41
CA LEU A 127 -10.02 -4.57 -0.09
C LEU A 127 -11.11 -5.00 0.90
N ALA A 128 -10.77 -5.16 2.17
CA ALA A 128 -11.72 -5.53 3.23
C ALA A 128 -12.87 -4.51 3.38
N ASP A 129 -12.56 -3.21 3.31
CA ASP A 129 -13.57 -2.14 3.33
C ASP A 129 -14.50 -2.22 2.11
N THR A 130 -13.94 -2.52 0.94
CA THR A 130 -14.71 -2.63 -0.31
C THR A 130 -15.60 -3.87 -0.29
N GLU A 131 -15.09 -5.00 0.18
CA GLU A 131 -15.88 -6.22 0.39
C GLU A 131 -17.03 -5.99 1.37
N THR A 132 -16.76 -5.31 2.49
CA THR A 132 -17.80 -4.96 3.46
C THR A 132 -18.89 -4.10 2.81
N LYS A 133 -18.50 -3.03 2.10
CA LYS A 133 -19.45 -2.17 1.37
C LYS A 133 -20.23 -2.93 0.30
N LEU A 134 -19.59 -3.86 -0.41
CA LEU A 134 -20.26 -4.68 -1.41
C LEU A 134 -21.33 -5.59 -0.77
N THR A 135 -21.02 -6.20 0.38
CA THR A 135 -22.02 -7.02 1.08
C THR A 135 -23.18 -6.19 1.63
N GLU A 136 -22.91 -4.99 2.14
CA GLU A 136 -23.93 -4.08 2.66
C GLU A 136 -24.84 -3.57 1.54
N THR A 137 -24.25 -3.08 0.43
CA THR A 137 -25.00 -2.65 -0.75
C THR A 137 -25.82 -3.78 -1.36
N GLY A 138 -25.28 -5.01 -1.39
CA GLY A 138 -26.02 -6.19 -1.83
C GLY A 138 -27.24 -6.49 -0.95
N LYS A 139 -27.11 -6.38 0.39
CA LYS A 139 -28.23 -6.53 1.33
C LYS A 139 -29.27 -5.44 1.14
N THR A 140 -28.84 -4.17 1.06
CA THR A 140 -29.74 -3.04 0.83
C THR A 140 -30.50 -3.20 -0.48
N LEU A 141 -29.81 -3.57 -1.57
CA LEU A 141 -30.44 -3.79 -2.87
C LEU A 141 -31.53 -4.88 -2.80
N SER A 142 -31.22 -6.02 -2.18
CA SER A 142 -32.19 -7.11 -1.99
C SER A 142 -33.40 -6.65 -1.17
N GLN A 143 -33.18 -5.90 -0.08
CA GLN A 143 -34.26 -5.41 0.77
C GLN A 143 -35.12 -4.36 0.04
N THR A 144 -34.50 -3.48 -0.75
CA THR A 144 -35.20 -2.49 -1.58
C THR A 144 -36.03 -3.19 -2.66
N GLN A 145 -35.51 -4.23 -3.32
CA GLN A 145 -36.24 -5.00 -4.32
C GLN A 145 -37.47 -5.70 -3.70
N MET A 146 -37.31 -6.34 -2.54
CA MET A 146 -38.44 -6.95 -1.82
C MET A 146 -39.49 -5.91 -1.41
N THR A 147 -39.05 -4.76 -0.91
CA THR A 147 -39.95 -3.66 -0.51
C THR A 147 -40.69 -3.12 -1.72
N LEU A 148 -40.01 -2.89 -2.84
CA LEU A 148 -40.62 -2.41 -4.08
C LEU A 148 -41.68 -3.41 -4.60
N ALA A 149 -41.34 -4.70 -4.66
CA ALA A 149 -42.28 -5.73 -5.09
C ALA A 149 -43.53 -5.78 -4.20
N ARG A 150 -43.36 -5.64 -2.88
CA ARG A 150 -44.48 -5.55 -1.94
C ARG A 150 -45.33 -4.30 -2.18
N THR A 151 -44.70 -3.13 -2.30
CA THR A 151 -45.40 -1.87 -2.56
C THR A 151 -46.17 -1.90 -3.89
N GLU A 152 -45.61 -2.53 -4.93
CA GLU A 152 -46.31 -2.72 -6.20
C GLU A 152 -47.51 -3.65 -6.08
N ALA A 153 -47.39 -4.73 -5.30
CA ALA A 153 -48.51 -5.63 -5.02
C ALA A 153 -49.63 -4.92 -4.24
N ASP A 154 -49.27 -4.19 -3.18
CA ASP A 154 -50.19 -3.41 -2.36
C ASP A 154 -50.90 -2.33 -3.21
N LYS A 155 -50.15 -1.65 -4.09
CA LYS A 155 -50.71 -0.69 -5.04
C LYS A 155 -51.75 -1.32 -5.96
N ARG A 156 -51.43 -2.47 -6.58
CA ARG A 156 -52.38 -3.19 -7.45
C ARG A 156 -53.64 -3.63 -6.70
N GLN A 157 -53.50 -4.07 -5.45
CA GLN A 157 -54.63 -4.43 -4.61
C GLN A 157 -55.51 -3.21 -4.32
N LEU A 158 -54.91 -2.07 -3.94
CA LEU A 158 -55.63 -0.83 -3.68
C LEU A 158 -56.33 -0.29 -4.93
N GLU A 159 -55.69 -0.38 -6.10
CA GLU A 159 -56.31 -0.02 -7.39
C GLU A 159 -57.51 -0.92 -7.70
N GLY A 160 -57.43 -2.21 -7.39
CA GLY A 160 -58.56 -3.15 -7.50
C GLY A 160 -59.73 -2.79 -6.57
N VAL A 161 -59.44 -2.49 -5.30
CA VAL A 161 -60.45 -2.05 -4.32
C VAL A 161 -61.07 -0.72 -4.76
N LYS A 162 -60.25 0.24 -5.20
CA LYS A 162 -60.73 1.53 -5.71
C LYS A 162 -61.70 1.34 -6.87
N THR A 163 -61.31 0.55 -7.88
CA THR A 163 -62.14 0.28 -9.06
C THR A 163 -63.46 -0.41 -8.67
N ARG A 164 -63.41 -1.34 -7.71
CA ARG A 164 -64.62 -1.99 -7.17
C ARG A 164 -65.54 -0.97 -6.50
N ASN A 165 -65.01 -0.14 -5.62
CA ASN A 165 -65.78 0.88 -4.90
C ASN A 165 -66.39 1.90 -5.88
N GLU A 166 -65.64 2.34 -6.90
CA GLU A 166 -66.15 3.23 -7.94
C GLU A 166 -67.36 2.62 -8.68
N ARG A 167 -67.31 1.31 -9.01
CA ARG A 167 -68.46 0.61 -9.62
C ARG A 167 -69.63 0.46 -8.65
N GLU A 168 -69.37 0.15 -7.39
CA GLU A 168 -70.42 0.03 -6.37
C GLU A 168 -71.12 1.37 -6.13
N ILE A 169 -70.35 2.48 -6.06
CA ILE A 169 -70.90 3.84 -5.95
C ILE A 169 -71.73 4.19 -7.17
N ALA A 170 -71.23 3.99 -8.39
CA ALA A 170 -71.97 4.28 -9.61
C ALA A 170 -73.29 3.49 -9.70
N SER A 171 -73.28 2.22 -9.27
CA SER A 171 -74.49 1.40 -9.20
C SER A 171 -75.49 1.91 -8.15
N CYS A 172 -75.00 2.34 -6.97
CA CYS A 172 -75.82 2.97 -5.94
C CYS A 172 -76.45 4.28 -6.43
N GLU A 173 -75.70 5.12 -7.16
CA GLU A 173 -76.19 6.37 -7.74
C GLU A 173 -77.29 6.12 -8.78
N ASP A 174 -77.09 5.17 -9.70
CA ASP A 174 -78.08 4.80 -10.72
C ASP A 174 -79.37 4.25 -10.10
N LYS A 175 -79.24 3.34 -9.11
CA LYS A 175 -80.40 2.80 -8.37
C LYS A 175 -81.14 3.89 -7.60
N ASN A 176 -80.41 4.81 -6.95
CA ASN A 176 -81.02 5.92 -6.24
C ASN A 176 -81.78 6.86 -7.19
N LEU A 177 -81.21 7.14 -8.37
CA LEU A 177 -81.88 7.92 -9.41
C LEU A 177 -83.19 7.26 -9.85
N LYS A 178 -83.17 5.94 -10.11
CA LYS A 178 -84.37 5.16 -10.49
C LYS A 178 -85.43 5.10 -9.39
N LEU A 179 -85.00 4.93 -8.13
CA LEU A 179 -85.91 5.00 -6.97
C LEU A 179 -86.57 6.37 -6.87
N TYR A 180 -85.80 7.46 -7.04
CA TYR A 180 -86.33 8.81 -7.05
C TYR A 180 -87.34 9.02 -8.18
N GLN A 181 -87.02 8.59 -9.41
CA GLN A 181 -87.93 8.67 -10.56
C GLN A 181 -89.22 7.90 -10.31
N THR A 182 -89.14 6.66 -9.85
CA THR A 182 -90.30 5.83 -9.51
C THR A 182 -91.17 6.49 -8.43
N GLY A 183 -90.55 7.08 -7.41
CA GLY A 183 -91.25 7.84 -6.37
C GLY A 183 -91.98 9.06 -6.93
N ARG A 184 -91.35 9.81 -7.84
CA ARG A 184 -91.98 10.96 -8.52
C ARG A 184 -93.13 10.54 -9.42
N GLU A 185 -92.98 9.46 -10.19
CA GLU A 185 -94.06 8.89 -11.00
C GLU A 185 -95.27 8.51 -10.15
N LEU A 186 -95.03 7.86 -9.01
CA LEU A 186 -96.10 7.48 -8.07
C LEU A 186 -96.84 8.73 -7.55
N MET A 187 -96.11 9.77 -7.12
CA MET A 187 -96.70 11.03 -6.66
C MET A 187 -97.55 11.70 -7.76
N THR A 188 -97.00 11.86 -8.97
CA THR A 188 -97.71 12.46 -10.11
C THR A 188 -98.96 11.66 -10.48
N ARG A 189 -98.92 10.33 -10.37
CA ARG A 189 -100.09 9.48 -10.62
C ARG A 189 -101.18 9.68 -9.54
N PHE A 190 -100.79 9.82 -8.28
CA PHE A 190 -101.73 10.13 -7.19
C PHE A 190 -102.35 11.53 -7.36
N GLU A 191 -101.58 12.52 -7.78
CA GLU A 191 -102.06 13.89 -8.05
C GLU A 191 -103.06 13.93 -9.22
N ASN A 192 -102.79 13.19 -10.29
CA ASN A 192 -103.64 13.14 -11.48
C ASN A 192 -104.86 12.22 -11.37
N LYS A 193 -105.09 11.63 -10.19
CA LYS A 193 -106.22 10.71 -9.98
C LYS A 193 -107.54 11.47 -10.07
N SER A 194 -108.31 11.19 -11.11
CA SER A 194 -109.54 11.94 -11.42
C SER A 194 -110.71 11.54 -10.52
N CYS A 195 -111.66 12.46 -10.28
CA CYS A 195 -112.90 12.15 -9.53
C CYS A 195 -113.70 10.97 -10.15
N GLY A 196 -113.60 10.75 -11.46
CA GLY A 196 -114.21 9.62 -12.15
C GLY A 196 -113.56 8.27 -11.82
N GLU A 197 -112.24 8.21 -11.67
CA GLU A 197 -111.53 7.00 -11.23
C GLU A 197 -111.83 6.65 -9.76
N VAL A 198 -112.01 7.65 -8.90
CA VAL A 198 -112.40 7.43 -7.49
C VAL A 198 -113.80 6.82 -7.38
N LEU A 199 -114.73 7.22 -8.26
CA LEU A 199 -116.08 6.67 -8.31
C LEU A 199 -116.07 5.23 -8.86
N ALA A 200 -115.34 4.98 -9.94
CA ALA A 200 -115.20 3.66 -10.56
C ALA A 200 -114.47 2.64 -9.66
N GLN A 201 -113.58 3.10 -8.78
CA GLN A 201 -112.90 2.23 -7.80
C GLN A 201 -113.87 1.68 -6.73
N LYS A 202 -115.03 2.31 -6.50
CA LYS A 202 -116.04 1.88 -5.52
C LYS A 202 -117.15 1.00 -6.12
N GLU A 203 -117.09 0.62 -7.40
CA GLU A 203 -118.14 -0.20 -8.01
C GLU A 203 -118.13 -1.66 -7.50
N PRO A 204 -119.24 -2.14 -6.88
CA PRO A 204 -119.29 -3.47 -6.26
C PRO A 204 -119.60 -4.63 -7.22
N PHE A 205 -119.92 -4.37 -8.50
CA PHE A 205 -120.48 -5.39 -9.40
C PHE A 205 -119.47 -6.07 -10.34
N THR A 206 -118.45 -5.38 -10.85
CA THR A 206 -117.53 -5.95 -11.87
C THR A 206 -116.10 -6.19 -11.36
N GLY A 207 -115.65 -5.49 -10.31
CA GLY A 207 -114.33 -5.68 -9.70
C GLY A 207 -113.12 -5.33 -10.60
N LEU A 208 -113.31 -5.02 -11.88
CA LEU A 208 -112.26 -4.80 -12.87
C LEU A 208 -111.26 -3.70 -12.44
N LYS A 209 -111.76 -2.56 -11.95
CA LYS A 209 -110.92 -1.46 -11.48
C LYS A 209 -110.10 -1.79 -10.24
N ARG A 210 -110.55 -2.75 -9.41
CA ARG A 210 -109.78 -3.21 -8.26
C ARG A 210 -108.57 -4.02 -8.71
N VAL A 211 -108.77 -4.96 -9.64
CA VAL A 211 -107.67 -5.78 -10.19
C VAL A 211 -106.65 -4.91 -10.93
N GLU A 212 -107.08 -3.91 -11.71
CA GLU A 212 -106.17 -2.94 -12.34
C GLU A 212 -105.29 -2.20 -11.32
N ILE A 213 -105.84 -1.83 -10.17
CA ILE A 213 -105.09 -1.16 -9.11
C ILE A 213 -104.14 -2.13 -8.40
N GLU A 214 -104.57 -3.36 -8.15
CA GLU A 214 -103.73 -4.41 -7.56
C GLU A 214 -102.53 -4.73 -8.47
N ASN A 215 -102.75 -4.94 -9.78
CA ASN A 215 -101.68 -5.18 -10.76
C ASN A 215 -100.68 -4.02 -10.82
N LEU A 216 -101.16 -2.79 -10.74
CA LEU A 216 -100.29 -1.63 -10.82
C LEU A 216 -99.53 -1.40 -9.50
N LEU A 217 -100.13 -1.73 -8.37
CA LEU A 217 -99.42 -1.75 -7.10
C LEU A 217 -98.30 -2.80 -7.10
N GLU A 218 -98.57 -3.96 -7.70
CA GLU A 218 -97.59 -5.03 -7.93
C GLU A 218 -96.46 -4.56 -8.86
N GLU A 219 -96.78 -3.91 -9.99
CA GLU A 219 -95.77 -3.36 -10.91
C GLU A 219 -94.84 -2.33 -10.22
N TYR A 220 -95.39 -1.43 -9.40
CA TYR A 220 -94.57 -0.48 -8.64
C TYR A 220 -93.76 -1.16 -7.53
N ARG A 221 -94.31 -2.20 -6.92
CA ARG A 221 -93.60 -3.00 -5.93
C ARG A 221 -92.41 -3.71 -6.56
N ASP A 222 -92.60 -4.32 -7.73
CA ASP A 222 -91.53 -4.95 -8.51
C ASP A 222 -90.45 -3.94 -8.90
N LYS A 223 -90.83 -2.75 -9.41
CA LYS A 223 -89.88 -1.67 -9.71
C LYS A 223 -89.05 -1.25 -8.50
N LEU A 224 -89.66 -1.16 -7.32
CA LEU A 224 -88.95 -0.80 -6.09
C LEU A 224 -88.06 -1.93 -5.59
N ASP A 225 -88.51 -3.18 -5.66
CA ASP A 225 -87.75 -4.36 -5.25
C ASP A 225 -86.53 -4.58 -6.16
N ASP A 226 -86.63 -4.31 -7.46
CA ASP A 226 -85.52 -4.35 -8.42
C ASP A 226 -84.38 -3.37 -8.10
N GLN A 227 -84.71 -2.19 -7.58
CA GLN A 227 -83.72 -1.17 -7.22
C GLN A 227 -83.19 -1.30 -5.79
N LYS A 228 -83.72 -2.25 -5.01
CA LYS A 228 -83.29 -2.47 -3.63
C LYS A 228 -81.80 -2.82 -3.58
N LEU A 229 -81.07 -2.16 -2.68
CA LEU A 229 -79.69 -2.50 -2.39
C LEU A 229 -79.65 -3.76 -1.53
N ILE A 230 -79.27 -4.88 -2.14
CA ILE A 230 -78.95 -6.11 -1.41
C ILE A 230 -77.44 -6.07 -1.16
N LYS A 231 -77.04 -5.86 0.10
CA LYS A 231 -75.65 -6.03 0.50
C LYS A 231 -75.29 -7.51 0.34
N ALA A 232 -74.31 -7.82 -0.52
CA ALA A 232 -73.80 -9.18 -0.62
C ALA A 232 -73.21 -9.62 0.73
N PRO A 233 -73.46 -10.87 1.20
CA PRO A 233 -72.86 -11.38 2.42
C PRO A 233 -71.35 -11.56 2.20
N GLY A 234 -70.53 -10.71 2.82
CA GLY A 234 -69.07 -10.79 2.77
C GLY A 234 -68.41 -9.55 2.18
N GLY A 235 -68.51 -8.44 2.92
CA GLY A 235 -67.60 -7.30 2.84
C GLY A 235 -67.13 -6.99 4.24
#